data_AF-A0A371IW46-F1
#
_entry.id   AF-A0A371IW46-F1
#
_cell.length_a   1.000
_cell.length_b   1.000
_cell.length_c   1.000
_cell.angle_alpha   90.00
_cell.angle_beta   90.00
_cell.angle_gamma   90.00
#
_symmetry.space_group_name_H-M   'P 1'
#
loop_
_entity.id
_entity.type
_entity.pdbx_description
1 polymer ?
#
loop_
_entity_poly.entity_id
_entity_poly.type
_entity_poly.pdbx_seq_one_letter_code
_entity_poly.pdbx_strand_id
1 'polypeptide(L)'
;MGEFILSNSKYFLSRQKVIWSYDNKEYIFVKSLQNISLNDFDNFIFPFSNFALNNVVNINENHMSTYVTLFLTSPNIDLELSSLIKKFKKRRSYKFGLRGYSNFRIILFNTLTKEFFYNKDSKDIINFYKEVLL
;
A
#
# COMPACT_ATOMS: atom_id res chain seq x y z
N MET A 1 11.67 -2.54 4.76
CA MET A 1 10.28 -2.09 4.99
C MET A 1 10.37 -0.67 5.53
N GLY A 2 9.67 0.27 4.90
CA GLY A 2 9.48 1.63 5.44
C GLY A 2 8.12 1.72 6.15
N GLU A 3 8.04 2.54 7.19
CA GLU A 3 6.81 2.79 7.95
C GLU A 3 6.63 4.29 8.16
N PHE A 4 5.39 4.75 8.04
CA PHE A 4 4.97 6.11 8.36
C PHE A 4 3.67 6.05 9.16
N ILE A 5 3.59 6.83 10.24
CA ILE A 5 2.42 6.92 11.10
C ILE A 5 2.06 8.39 11.28
N LEU A 6 0.84 8.76 10.90
CA LEU A 6 0.25 10.06 11.15
C LEU A 6 -0.87 9.92 12.18
N SER A 7 -0.64 10.48 13.37
CA SER A 7 -1.61 10.51 14.47
C SER A 7 -2.13 11.93 14.68
N ASN A 8 -3.44 12.09 14.68
CA ASN A 8 -4.12 13.35 14.97
C ASN A 8 -4.99 13.22 16.20
N SER A 9 -4.88 14.16 17.13
CA SER A 9 -5.62 14.16 18.40
C SER A 9 -6.20 15.54 18.69
N LYS A 10 -7.44 15.58 19.17
CA LYS A 10 -8.05 16.79 19.72
C LYS A 10 -8.10 16.69 21.23
N TYR A 11 -7.68 17.75 21.91
CA TYR A 11 -7.62 17.81 23.37
C TYR A 11 -8.61 18.83 23.93
N PHE A 12 -9.03 18.63 25.18
CA PHE A 12 -9.86 19.57 25.93
C PHE A 12 -9.11 20.07 27.17
N LEU A 13 -8.74 21.35 27.20
CA LEU A 13 -8.02 22.03 28.28
C LEU A 13 -6.57 21.56 28.52
N SER A 14 -6.28 20.25 28.46
CA SER A 14 -4.93 19.70 28.65
C SER A 14 -4.67 18.49 27.74
N ARG A 15 -3.40 18.17 27.50
CA ARG A 15 -2.98 17.00 26.70
C ARG A 15 -3.42 15.66 27.28
N GLN A 16 -3.77 15.61 28.57
CA GLN A 16 -4.28 14.41 29.23
C GLN A 16 -5.76 14.14 28.91
N LYS A 17 -6.50 15.14 28.44
CA LYS A 17 -7.93 15.04 28.14
C LYS A 17 -8.13 14.98 26.62
N VAL A 18 -7.96 13.80 26.05
CA VAL A 18 -8.20 13.53 24.62
C VAL A 18 -9.71 13.45 24.36
N ILE A 19 -10.23 14.27 23.46
CA ILE A 19 -11.62 14.21 22.98
C ILE A 19 -11.77 13.10 21.94
N TRP A 20 -10.87 13.06 20.97
CA TRP A 20 -10.77 12.02 19.95
C TRP A 20 -9.35 11.94 19.41
N SER A 21 -8.99 10.79 18.87
CA SER A 21 -7.75 10.58 18.12
C SER A 21 -7.99 9.66 16.93
N TYR A 22 -7.20 9.83 15.87
CA TYR A 22 -7.17 8.88 14.76
C TYR A 22 -5.77 8.73 14.17
N ASP A 23 -5.46 7.51 13.75
CA ASP A 23 -4.18 7.11 13.16
C ASP A 23 -4.36 6.72 11.69
N ASN A 24 -3.53 7.28 10.82
CA ASN A 24 -3.32 6.82 9.45
C ASN A 24 -1.90 6.24 9.34
N LYS A 25 -1.78 5.02 8.83
CA LYS A 25 -0.51 4.32 8.72
C LYS A 25 -0.19 4.01 7.26
N GLU A 26 1.09 4.09 6.90
CA GLU A 26 1.58 3.61 5.62
C GLU A 26 2.78 2.69 5.81
N TYR A 27 2.76 1.55 5.11
CA TYR A 27 3.85 0.58 5.07
C TYR A 27 4.31 0.42 3.63
N ILE A 28 5.62 0.50 3.39
CA ILE A 28 6.20 0.36 2.05
C ILE A 28 7.17 -0.82 2.03
N PHE A 29 6.94 -1.74 1.11
CA PHE A 29 7.79 -2.89 0.83
C PHE A 29 8.36 -2.73 -0.57
N VAL A 30 9.69 -2.85 -0.69
CA VAL A 30 10.40 -2.68 -1.96
C VAL A 30 11.12 -3.97 -2.30
N LYS A 31 10.99 -4.44 -3.55
CA LYS A 31 11.76 -5.59 -4.05
C LYS A 31 12.16 -5.35 -5.50
N SER A 32 13.44 -5.62 -5.81
CA SER A 32 13.95 -5.60 -7.19
C SER A 32 14.01 -7.02 -7.75
N LEU A 33 13.62 -7.17 -9.02
CA LEU A 33 13.56 -8.42 -9.75
C LEU A 33 14.16 -8.20 -11.14
N GLN A 34 14.78 -9.21 -11.73
CA GLN A 34 15.26 -9.12 -13.12
C GLN A 34 14.15 -9.40 -14.14
N ASN A 35 13.19 -10.22 -13.76
CA ASN A 35 12.02 -10.56 -14.55
C ASN A 35 10.83 -10.73 -13.61
N ILE A 36 9.65 -10.27 -14.06
CA ILE A 36 8.39 -10.48 -13.37
C ILE A 36 7.33 -10.88 -14.39
N SER A 37 6.72 -12.03 -14.14
CA SER A 37 5.82 -12.75 -15.02
C SER A 37 4.40 -12.80 -14.45
N LEU A 38 3.44 -13.22 -15.27
CA LEU A 38 2.08 -13.46 -14.78
C LEU A 38 2.03 -14.44 -13.59
N ASN A 39 2.88 -15.48 -13.58
CA ASN A 39 2.94 -16.47 -12.50
C ASN A 39 3.31 -15.87 -11.14
N ASP A 40 4.04 -14.75 -11.11
CA ASP A 40 4.40 -14.06 -9.87
C ASP A 40 3.18 -13.42 -9.19
N PHE A 41 2.07 -13.25 -9.92
CA PHE A 41 0.84 -12.77 -9.32
C PHE A 41 0.32 -13.76 -8.27
N ASP A 42 0.11 -15.02 -8.65
CA ASP A 42 -0.46 -16.04 -7.77
C ASP A 42 0.58 -16.60 -6.79
N ASN A 43 1.85 -16.67 -7.19
CA ASN A 43 2.91 -17.24 -6.34
C ASN A 43 3.46 -16.25 -5.31
N PHE A 44 3.31 -14.94 -5.54
CA PHE A 44 3.93 -13.92 -4.70
C PHE A 44 3.02 -12.75 -4.38
N ILE A 45 2.53 -11.99 -5.38
CA ILE A 45 1.82 -10.73 -5.14
C ILE A 45 0.53 -10.94 -4.36
N PHE A 46 -0.30 -11.91 -4.78
CA PHE A 46 -1.57 -12.20 -4.13
C PHE A 46 -1.37 -12.77 -2.72
N PRO A 47 -0.53 -13.80 -2.49
CA PRO A 47 -0.19 -14.27 -1.14
C PRO A 47 0.36 -13.15 -0.24
N PHE A 48 1.27 -12.32 -0.77
CA PHE A 48 1.83 -11.21 -0.03
C PHE A 48 0.75 -10.18 0.34
N SER A 49 -0.19 -9.86 -0.55
CA SER A 49 -1.29 -8.94 -0.24
C SER A 49 -2.16 -9.46 0.91
N ASN A 50 -2.39 -10.78 0.98
CA ASN A 50 -3.10 -11.41 2.09
C ASN A 50 -2.29 -11.34 3.38
N PHE A 51 -1.00 -11.70 3.32
CA PHE A 51 -0.11 -11.63 4.46
C PHE A 51 -0.04 -10.22 5.03
N ALA A 52 0.16 -9.21 4.18
CA ALA A 52 0.27 -7.81 4.55
C ALA A 52 -0.97 -7.33 5.31
N LEU A 53 -2.18 -7.52 4.74
CA LEU A 53 -3.41 -7.04 5.38
C LEU A 53 -3.82 -7.82 6.63
N ASN A 54 -3.24 -9.01 6.85
CA ASN A 54 -3.54 -9.87 7.99
C ASN A 54 -2.53 -9.74 9.13
N ASN A 55 -1.25 -9.52 8.82
CA ASN A 55 -0.16 -9.63 9.78
C ASN A 55 0.66 -8.34 9.95
N VAL A 56 0.70 -7.45 8.95
CA VAL A 56 1.44 -6.17 9.04
C VAL A 56 0.55 -5.07 9.59
N VAL A 57 -0.72 -5.02 9.17
CA VAL A 57 -1.66 -3.99 9.61
C VAL A 57 -1.98 -4.16 11.10
N ASN A 58 -1.53 -3.19 11.91
CA ASN A 58 -1.83 -3.14 13.35
C ASN A 58 -3.04 -2.25 13.64
N ILE A 59 -4.14 -2.89 14.05
CA ILE A 59 -5.42 -2.24 14.37
C ILE A 59 -5.46 -1.92 15.88
N ASN A 60 -5.40 -0.63 16.21
CA ASN A 60 -5.66 -0.14 17.56
C ASN A 60 -7.05 0.54 17.63
N GLU A 61 -7.38 1.14 18.77
CA GLU A 61 -8.65 1.86 18.97
C GLU A 61 -8.78 3.13 18.12
N ASN A 62 -7.67 3.75 17.76
CA ASN A 62 -7.63 4.98 16.95
C ASN A 62 -7.44 4.70 15.45
N HIS A 63 -7.39 3.43 15.03
CA HIS A 63 -7.07 3.08 13.66
C HIS A 63 -8.16 3.56 12.68
N MET A 64 -7.76 4.47 11.77
CA MET A 64 -8.63 5.03 10.75
C MET A 64 -8.33 4.45 9.38
N SER A 65 -7.06 4.46 8.97
CA SER A 65 -6.66 3.83 7.72
C SER A 65 -5.24 3.28 7.77
N THR A 66 -5.00 2.21 7.03
CA THR A 66 -3.66 1.72 6.74
C THR A 66 -3.49 1.45 5.25
N TYR A 67 -2.46 2.02 4.63
CA TYR A 67 -2.05 1.65 3.27
C TYR A 67 -0.81 0.78 3.30
N VAL A 68 -0.84 -0.37 2.62
CA VAL A 68 0.36 -1.19 2.42
C VAL A 68 0.74 -1.16 0.95
N THR A 69 1.88 -0.57 0.64
CA THR A 69 2.41 -0.43 -0.72
C THR A 69 3.48 -1.47 -0.99
N LEU A 70 3.26 -2.30 -2.00
CA LEU A 70 4.28 -3.15 -2.61
C LEU A 70 4.83 -2.44 -3.85
N PHE A 71 6.09 -2.01 -3.78
CA PHE A 71 6.82 -1.40 -4.87
C PHE A 71 7.81 -2.41 -5.45
N LEU A 72 7.60 -2.81 -6.70
CA LEU A 72 8.45 -3.75 -7.41
C LEU A 72 9.14 -3.05 -8.57
N THR A 73 10.42 -3.33 -8.76
CA THR A 73 11.17 -2.85 -9.93
C THR A 73 11.63 -4.03 -10.76
N SER A 74 11.47 -3.95 -12.08
CA SER A 74 12.03 -4.94 -12.99
C SER A 74 12.30 -4.33 -14.37
N PRO A 75 13.42 -4.66 -15.03
CA PRO A 75 13.64 -4.27 -16.43
C PRO A 75 12.69 -5.01 -17.39
N ASN A 76 12.25 -6.22 -17.02
CA ASN A 76 11.36 -7.06 -17.82
C ASN A 76 10.05 -7.27 -17.07
N ILE A 77 8.95 -6.75 -17.60
CA ILE A 77 7.61 -6.86 -17.03
C ILE A 77 6.67 -7.45 -18.07
N ASP A 78 6.02 -8.54 -17.70
CA ASP A 78 4.96 -9.15 -18.49
C ASP A 78 3.76 -8.21 -18.69
N LEU A 79 3.31 -8.06 -19.94
CA LEU A 79 2.20 -7.18 -20.31
C LEU A 79 0.86 -7.63 -19.73
N GLU A 80 0.63 -8.94 -19.63
CA GLU A 80 -0.57 -9.52 -19.03
C GLU A 80 -0.59 -9.24 -17.52
N LEU A 81 0.55 -9.42 -16.85
CA LEU A 81 0.70 -9.05 -15.44
C LEU A 81 0.39 -7.57 -15.23
N SER A 82 0.95 -6.69 -16.07
CA SER A 82 0.73 -5.24 -15.96
C SER A 82 -0.75 -4.87 -16.10
N SER A 83 -1.48 -5.56 -16.98
CA SER A 83 -2.91 -5.38 -17.22
C SER A 83 -3.75 -5.90 -16.05
N LEU A 84 -3.33 -7.02 -15.45
CA LEU A 84 -3.96 -7.59 -14.28
C LEU A 84 -3.79 -6.69 -13.05
N ILE A 85 -2.58 -6.15 -12.83
CA ILE A 85 -2.27 -5.24 -11.73
C ILE A 85 -3.14 -3.98 -11.76
N LYS A 86 -3.37 -3.39 -12.93
CA LYS A 86 -4.25 -2.21 -13.07
C LYS A 86 -5.67 -2.46 -12.53
N LYS A 87 -6.16 -3.69 -12.64
CA LYS A 87 -7.50 -4.11 -12.21
C LYS A 87 -7.54 -4.64 -10.77
N PHE A 88 -6.39 -5.04 -10.22
CA PHE A 88 -6.31 -5.65 -8.91
C PHE A 88 -6.75 -4.71 -7.79
N LYS A 89 -7.62 -5.19 -6.90
CA LYS A 89 -8.08 -4.45 -5.72
C LYS A 89 -8.05 -5.37 -4.52
N LYS A 90 -7.48 -4.89 -3.43
CA LYS A 90 -7.50 -5.60 -2.16
C LYS A 90 -7.66 -4.61 -1.02
N ARG A 91 -8.82 -4.68 -0.38
CA ARG A 91 -9.20 -3.87 0.77
C ARG A 91 -9.76 -4.76 1.86
N ARG A 92 -9.49 -4.39 3.12
CA ARG A 92 -10.12 -4.98 4.30
C ARG A 92 -10.72 -3.89 5.16
N SER A 93 -11.99 -4.01 5.52
CA SER A 93 -12.64 -3.13 6.50
C SER A 93 -12.71 -3.83 7.84
N TYR A 94 -12.59 -3.07 8.93
CA TYR A 94 -12.55 -3.63 10.28
C TYR A 94 -13.76 -3.18 11.09
N LYS A 95 -14.39 -4.11 11.81
CA LYS A 95 -15.65 -3.89 12.57
C LYS A 95 -16.71 -3.14 11.74
N PHE A 96 -17.03 -3.64 10.55
CA PHE A 96 -17.98 -3.01 9.61
C PHE A 96 -17.62 -1.55 9.24
N GLY A 97 -16.33 -1.19 9.31
CA GLY A 97 -15.83 0.16 9.03
C GLY A 97 -15.69 1.05 10.27
N LEU A 98 -16.20 0.63 11.43
CA LEU A 98 -16.08 1.38 12.69
C LEU A 98 -14.65 1.43 13.24
N ARG A 99 -13.77 0.54 12.77
CA ARG A 99 -12.32 0.57 13.05
C ARG A 99 -11.49 0.82 11.79
N GLY A 100 -12.04 1.60 10.89
CA GLY A 100 -11.35 1.98 9.67
C GLY A 100 -11.18 0.84 8.67
N TYR A 101 -10.22 1.01 7.77
CA TYR A 101 -9.92 0.08 6.68
C TYR A 101 -8.43 -0.01 6.40
N SER A 102 -8.03 -1.04 5.65
CA SER A 102 -6.71 -1.12 5.04
C SER A 102 -6.81 -1.41 3.55
N ASN A 103 -5.97 -0.73 2.77
CA ASN A 103 -5.90 -0.90 1.32
C ASN A 103 -4.49 -1.35 0.92
N PHE A 104 -4.44 -2.28 -0.02
CA PHE A 104 -3.20 -2.70 -0.65
C PHE A 104 -2.96 -1.90 -1.93
N ARG A 105 -1.77 -1.30 -2.02
CA ARG A 105 -1.26 -0.59 -3.18
C ARG A 105 -0.16 -1.42 -3.82
N ILE A 106 -0.16 -1.51 -5.13
CA ILE A 106 0.94 -2.12 -5.89
C ILE A 106 1.41 -1.15 -6.96
N ILE A 107 2.73 -1.06 -7.09
CA ILE A 107 3.42 -0.27 -8.10
C ILE A 107 4.50 -1.18 -8.70
N LEU A 108 4.47 -1.38 -10.00
CA LEU A 108 5.58 -1.89 -10.78
C LEU A 108 6.25 -0.72 -11.50
N PHE A 109 7.57 -0.66 -11.43
CA PHE A 109 8.39 0.28 -12.17
C PHE A 109 9.30 -0.47 -13.14
N ASN A 110 9.18 -0.18 -14.43
CA ASN A 110 10.10 -0.68 -15.43
C ASN A 110 11.38 0.15 -15.41
N THR A 111 12.50 -0.44 -15.01
CA THR A 111 13.76 0.31 -14.89
C THR A 111 14.38 0.68 -16.23
N LEU A 112 14.03 -0.03 -17.31
CA LEU A 112 14.49 0.24 -18.68
C LEU A 112 13.58 1.26 -19.39
N THR A 113 12.28 0.98 -19.47
CA THR A 113 11.32 1.84 -20.18
C THR A 113 10.91 3.07 -19.37
N LYS A 114 11.23 3.10 -18.07
CA LYS A 114 10.84 4.16 -17.12
C LYS A 114 9.32 4.29 -16.94
N GLU A 115 8.58 3.23 -17.23
CA GLU A 115 7.13 3.19 -17.11
C GLU A 115 6.66 2.68 -15.75
N PHE A 116 5.49 3.15 -15.33
CA PHE A 116 4.83 2.70 -14.10
C PHE A 116 3.52 1.97 -14.40
N PHE A 117 3.33 0.81 -13.77
CA PHE A 117 2.09 0.05 -13.79
C PHE A 117 1.59 -0.13 -12.36
N TYR A 118 0.36 0.27 -12.09
CA TYR A 118 -0.13 0.33 -10.72
C TYR A 118 -1.64 0.14 -10.66
N ASN A 119 -2.14 -0.31 -9.52
CA ASN A 119 -3.58 -0.44 -9.30
C ASN A 119 -4.23 0.90 -8.94
N LYS A 120 -5.57 0.97 -9.02
CA LYS A 120 -6.33 2.22 -8.75
C LYS A 120 -5.98 2.85 -7.40
N ASP A 121 -5.73 2.04 -6.37
CA ASP A 121 -5.41 2.52 -5.02
C ASP A 121 -4.05 3.24 -4.89
N SER A 122 -3.16 3.07 -5.87
CA SER A 122 -1.85 3.75 -5.95
C SER A 122 -1.89 5.08 -6.72
N LYS A 123 -3.05 5.45 -7.30
CA LYS A 123 -3.14 6.62 -8.19
C LYS A 123 -2.71 7.93 -7.52
N ASP A 124 -3.06 8.10 -6.25
CA ASP A 124 -2.83 9.37 -5.56
C ASP A 124 -1.35 9.57 -5.17
N ILE A 125 -0.56 8.48 -5.11
CA ILE A 125 0.86 8.54 -4.75
C ILE A 125 1.79 8.44 -5.96
N ILE A 126 1.28 8.13 -7.16
CA ILE A 126 2.15 7.85 -8.31
C ILE A 126 2.96 9.06 -8.78
N ASN A 127 2.42 10.27 -8.63
CA ASN A 127 3.11 11.48 -9.04
C ASN A 127 4.38 11.71 -8.21
N PHE A 128 4.32 11.42 -6.90
CA PHE A 128 5.51 11.44 -6.04
C PHE A 128 6.61 10.50 -6.56
N TYR A 129 6.27 9.25 -6.90
CA TYR A 129 7.26 8.32 -7.44
C TYR A 129 7.82 8.76 -8.80
N LYS A 130 7.00 9.38 -9.64
CA LYS A 130 7.46 9.94 -10.91
C LYS A 130 8.45 11.08 -10.69
N GLU A 131 8.17 12.01 -9.79
CA GLU A 131 9.06 13.14 -9.48
C GLU A 131 10.43 12.70 -8.92
N VAL A 132 10.48 11.55 -8.24
CA VAL A 132 11.71 11.04 -7.62
C VAL A 132 12.52 10.13 -8.54
N LEU A 133 11.88 9.40 -9.46
CA LEU A 133 12.52 8.33 -10.24
C LEU A 133 12.66 8.61 -11.75
N LEU A 134 12.01 9.67 -12.25
CA LEU A 134 12.11 10.14 -13.63
C LEU A 134 12.88 11.47 -13.65
#